data_AF-A0A1M6RAV0-F1
#
_entry.id   AF-A0A1M6RAV0-F1
#
_cell.length_a   1.000
_cell.length_b   1.000
_cell.length_c   1.000
_cell.angle_alpha   90.00
_cell.angle_beta   90.00
_cell.angle_gamma   90.00
#
_symmetry.space_group_name_H-M   'P 1'
#
loop_
_entity.id
_entity.type
_entity.pdbx_description
1 polymer ?
#
loop_
_entity_poly.entity_id
_entity_poly.type
_entity_poly.pdbx_seq_one_letter_code
_entity_poly.pdbx_strand_id
1 'polypeptide(L)'
;MYSKNSIVKSFPKLFWALVVSCFVAMSCDDDNGGESMGEPYFMIEEDPTSLSVSVEGISQKYVVRSNRDWKVVAQSDNDWVEAFPNEGDNDGIFRFNVDPNDSFEGRTANFAFVVDGQEQPVLFRIDQEANVPYITILNAENGISVPSAGGEVNIALETNVEWTYMLDDESWITGVQQTENALVLEAVKNTGEERSTTLTIQSNTNGLTEEVEIIQSAGNVILEEDFSWLTYGSTIFYTTTGETRMDSWTEEEMARGWTSTENTFTSNQKVVYARPGFVKLGKTNYGGDLISPPLAALDGPTDVQVTFKAVPYETAGGTQDDNNLVVGVVGPGTTSVPSFTISNYPDYDADPDCVLIWEDESSTYTFTITGATAETQLRFLGGAFDLNGVGAGKNRIFIDDIKVVIIN
;
A
#
# COMPACT_ATOMS: atom_id res chain seq x y z
N MET A 1 36.33 -28.15 -3.99
CA MET A 1 37.08 -28.93 -2.98
C MET A 1 36.70 -28.36 -1.61
N TYR A 2 36.23 -29.23 -0.72
CA TYR A 2 35.73 -28.98 0.65
C TYR A 2 34.35 -28.33 0.86
N SER A 3 33.40 -29.25 1.08
CA SER A 3 32.09 -29.17 1.73
C SER A 3 32.17 -28.74 3.20
N LYS A 4 31.13 -28.06 3.70
CA LYS A 4 30.76 -28.05 5.12
C LYS A 4 29.26 -28.33 5.30
N ASN A 5 29.04 -29.56 5.75
CA ASN A 5 27.88 -30.22 6.35
C ASN A 5 26.77 -29.38 6.99
N SER A 6 25.56 -29.78 6.61
CA SER A 6 24.27 -29.73 7.30
C SER A 6 24.25 -30.49 8.64
N ILE A 7 23.54 -29.96 9.64
CA ILE A 7 23.13 -30.70 10.84
C ILE A 7 21.60 -30.56 11.00
N VAL A 8 20.89 -31.65 10.70
CA VAL A 8 19.48 -31.87 11.04
C VAL A 8 19.44 -32.62 12.37
N LYS A 9 18.70 -32.12 13.37
CA LYS A 9 18.49 -32.78 14.65
C LYS A 9 17.24 -33.65 14.60
N SER A 10 17.46 -34.97 14.68
CA SER A 10 16.44 -36.01 14.89
C SER A 10 16.29 -36.28 16.39
N PHE A 11 15.05 -36.33 16.89
CA PHE A 11 14.71 -36.79 18.24
C PHE A 11 14.37 -38.30 18.21
N PRO A 12 14.89 -39.12 19.15
CA PRO A 12 14.61 -40.55 19.19
C PRO A 12 13.35 -40.88 20.01
N LYS A 13 12.61 -41.87 19.50
CA LYS A 13 11.48 -42.55 20.16
C LYS A 13 12.00 -43.41 21.31
N LEU A 14 11.44 -43.25 22.51
CA LEU A 14 11.74 -44.11 23.66
C LEU A 14 10.65 -45.18 23.82
N PHE A 15 11.06 -46.42 23.56
CA PHE A 15 10.36 -47.66 23.88
C PHE A 15 10.62 -47.97 25.37
N TRP A 16 9.60 -48.25 26.19
CA TRP A 16 9.84 -48.85 27.50
C TRP A 16 8.86 -49.96 27.83
N ALA A 17 9.47 -51.02 28.38
CA ALA A 17 8.96 -52.36 28.46
C ALA A 17 8.25 -52.63 29.78
N LEU A 18 7.32 -53.57 29.67
CA LEU A 18 6.58 -54.29 30.68
C LEU A 18 7.47 -54.81 31.85
N VAL A 19 7.09 -54.51 33.09
CA VAL A 19 7.49 -55.29 34.28
C VAL A 19 6.23 -55.63 35.08
N VAL A 20 5.95 -56.92 35.13
CA VAL A 20 4.92 -57.57 35.94
C VAL A 20 5.44 -57.70 37.36
N SER A 21 4.67 -57.24 38.35
CA SER A 21 4.83 -57.67 39.74
C SER A 21 3.47 -57.87 40.38
N CYS A 22 3.12 -59.14 40.58
CA CYS A 22 1.97 -59.57 41.36
C CYS A 22 2.16 -59.19 42.84
N PHE A 23 1.22 -58.43 43.39
CA PHE A 23 0.88 -58.51 44.81
C PHE A 23 -0.62 -58.77 44.91
N VAL A 24 -0.96 -59.98 45.37
CA VAL A 24 -2.30 -60.38 45.72
C VAL A 24 -2.45 -60.10 47.22
N ALA A 25 -3.29 -59.14 47.57
CA ALA A 25 -3.86 -59.01 48.90
C ALA A 25 -5.35 -58.71 48.71
N MET A 26 -6.15 -59.75 48.96
CA MET A 26 -7.60 -59.75 48.94
C MET A 26 -8.08 -59.19 50.29
N SER A 27 -8.88 -58.13 50.29
CA SER A 27 -9.70 -57.77 51.46
C SER A 27 -10.87 -56.88 51.06
N CYS A 28 -12.06 -57.36 51.42
CA CYS A 28 -13.37 -56.71 51.44
C CYS A 28 -14.07 -56.48 50.09
N ASP A 29 -14.94 -57.44 49.76
CA ASP A 29 -16.27 -57.13 49.22
C ASP A 29 -16.87 -55.98 50.04
N ASP A 30 -17.20 -54.89 49.36
CA ASP A 30 -18.27 -53.99 49.78
C ASP A 30 -19.12 -53.73 48.52
N ASP A 31 -20.10 -54.61 48.35
CA ASP A 31 -21.29 -54.36 47.54
C ASP A 31 -22.08 -53.24 48.25
N ASN A 32 -21.96 -52.00 47.78
CA ASN A 32 -23.07 -51.03 47.71
C ASN A 32 -22.60 -49.67 47.19
N GLY A 33 -23.17 -49.29 46.03
CA GLY A 33 -23.02 -47.95 45.49
C GLY A 33 -23.11 -47.85 43.98
N GLY A 34 -23.79 -48.78 43.31
CA GLY A 34 -24.29 -48.49 41.97
C GLY A 34 -25.37 -47.42 42.10
N GLU A 35 -24.96 -46.15 42.18
CA GLU A 35 -25.88 -45.05 41.89
C GLU A 35 -26.41 -45.36 40.49
N SER A 36 -27.70 -45.67 40.42
CA SER A 36 -28.43 -45.68 39.16
C SER A 36 -28.30 -44.26 38.60
N MET A 37 -27.25 -43.99 37.84
CA MET A 37 -27.20 -42.90 36.87
C MET A 37 -28.56 -42.99 36.17
N GLY A 38 -29.43 -42.00 36.37
CA GLY A 38 -30.80 -42.03 35.85
C GLY A 38 -30.81 -42.27 34.33
N GLU A 39 -32.00 -42.39 33.73
CA GLU A 39 -32.09 -42.54 32.27
C GLU A 39 -31.19 -41.50 31.56
N PRO A 40 -30.34 -41.92 30.60
CA PRO A 40 -29.44 -41.00 29.92
C PRO A 40 -30.23 -39.86 29.26
N TYR A 41 -29.81 -38.62 29.50
CA TYR A 41 -30.37 -37.47 28.81
C TYR A 41 -29.25 -36.52 28.39
N PHE A 42 -29.46 -35.87 27.25
CA PHE A 42 -28.64 -34.80 26.72
C PHE A 42 -29.56 -33.85 25.98
N MET A 43 -29.48 -32.56 26.29
CA MET A 43 -30.14 -31.51 25.53
C MET A 43 -29.34 -30.22 25.61
N ILE A 44 -29.50 -29.38 24.60
CA ILE A 44 -29.02 -28.00 24.64
C ILE A 44 -30.23 -27.16 25.00
N GLU A 45 -30.09 -26.22 25.94
CA GLU A 45 -31.21 -25.34 26.30
C GLU A 45 -31.80 -24.68 25.06
N GLU A 46 -33.13 -24.63 24.98
CA GLU A 46 -33.92 -24.15 23.83
C GLU A 46 -33.91 -25.07 22.59
N ASP A 47 -33.24 -26.21 22.66
CA ASP A 47 -33.12 -27.21 21.60
C ASP A 47 -32.74 -26.65 20.20
N PRO A 48 -31.74 -25.75 20.10
CA PRO A 48 -31.31 -25.21 18.81
C PRO A 48 -30.65 -26.31 17.97
N THR A 49 -30.95 -26.29 16.67
CA THR A 49 -30.34 -27.19 15.68
C THR A 49 -29.49 -26.46 14.65
N SER A 50 -29.45 -25.13 14.71
CA SER A 50 -28.65 -24.32 13.81
C SER A 50 -28.26 -22.97 14.39
N LEU A 51 -27.28 -22.33 13.76
CA LEU A 51 -26.87 -20.94 13.99
C LEU A 51 -26.69 -20.25 12.64
N SER A 52 -27.35 -19.10 12.47
CA SER A 52 -27.11 -18.20 11.33
C SER A 52 -26.20 -17.06 11.77
N VAL A 53 -25.16 -16.78 10.99
CA VAL A 53 -24.10 -15.82 11.34
C VAL A 53 -23.92 -14.83 10.21
N SER A 54 -23.77 -13.55 10.55
CA SER A 54 -23.41 -12.51 9.58
C SER A 54 -21.94 -12.65 9.13
N VAL A 55 -21.56 -11.84 8.16
CA VAL A 55 -20.18 -11.80 7.64
C VAL A 55 -19.13 -11.48 8.71
N GLU A 56 -19.49 -10.75 9.76
CA GLU A 56 -18.58 -10.34 10.85
C GLU A 56 -18.20 -11.48 11.84
N GLY A 57 -18.88 -12.63 11.75
CA GLY A 57 -18.69 -13.71 12.71
C GLY A 57 -19.36 -13.44 14.07
N ILE A 58 -19.24 -14.38 15.00
CA ILE A 58 -19.83 -14.28 16.35
C ILE A 58 -19.20 -15.28 17.33
N SER A 59 -19.19 -14.95 18.64
CA SER A 59 -19.00 -15.94 19.71
C SER A 59 -20.36 -16.23 20.39
N GLN A 60 -21.02 -17.32 20.03
CA GLN A 60 -22.33 -17.70 20.57
C GLN A 60 -22.22 -18.77 21.66
N LYS A 61 -22.80 -18.50 22.83
CA LYS A 61 -22.81 -19.41 23.99
C LYS A 61 -24.03 -20.33 23.97
N TYR A 62 -23.82 -21.58 24.38
CA TYR A 62 -24.85 -22.59 24.60
C TYR A 62 -24.71 -23.24 25.99
N VAL A 63 -25.82 -23.69 26.56
CA VAL A 63 -25.87 -24.43 27.82
C VAL A 63 -26.34 -25.85 27.54
N VAL A 64 -25.57 -26.83 27.99
CA VAL A 64 -25.88 -28.25 27.88
C VAL A 64 -26.46 -28.73 29.20
N ARG A 65 -27.54 -29.50 29.13
CA ARG A 65 -28.10 -30.29 30.24
C ARG A 65 -27.86 -31.77 29.96
N SER A 66 -27.05 -32.43 30.78
CA SER A 66 -26.65 -33.81 30.56
C SER A 66 -26.31 -34.52 31.87
N ASN A 67 -26.53 -35.84 31.90
CA ASN A 67 -25.96 -36.74 32.92
C ASN A 67 -24.88 -37.68 32.35
N ARG A 68 -24.37 -37.36 31.16
CA ARG A 68 -23.33 -38.10 30.43
C ARG A 68 -22.26 -37.14 29.90
N ASP A 69 -21.06 -37.67 29.69
CA ASP A 69 -19.98 -36.96 29.01
C ASP A 69 -20.40 -36.67 27.57
N TRP A 70 -20.08 -35.47 27.09
CA TRP A 70 -20.44 -35.01 25.75
C TRP A 70 -19.24 -34.36 25.05
N LYS A 71 -19.23 -34.46 23.71
CA LYS A 71 -18.27 -33.80 22.84
C LYS A 71 -18.95 -33.16 21.64
N VAL A 72 -18.37 -32.08 21.15
CA VAL A 72 -18.77 -31.37 19.92
C VAL A 72 -17.72 -31.66 18.87
N VAL A 73 -18.13 -32.31 17.77
CA VAL A 73 -17.22 -32.83 16.75
C VAL A 73 -17.61 -32.26 15.39
N ALA A 74 -16.71 -31.47 14.80
CA ALA A 74 -16.86 -31.01 13.43
C ALA A 74 -16.95 -32.20 12.46
N GLN A 75 -17.90 -32.14 11.51
CA GLN A 75 -18.15 -33.18 10.52
C GLN A 75 -17.37 -32.98 9.21
N SER A 76 -16.68 -31.86 9.11
CA SER A 76 -15.74 -31.56 8.04
C SER A 76 -14.59 -30.77 8.63
N ASP A 77 -13.42 -30.85 7.99
CA ASP A 77 -12.34 -29.93 8.27
C ASP A 77 -12.86 -28.51 8.00
N ASN A 78 -12.81 -27.67 9.04
CA ASN A 78 -13.13 -26.26 8.97
C ASN A 78 -12.24 -25.55 10.00
N ASP A 79 -11.76 -24.38 9.63
CA ASP A 79 -10.82 -23.56 10.38
C ASP A 79 -11.43 -22.24 10.87
N TRP A 80 -12.68 -21.97 10.47
CA TRP A 80 -13.41 -20.72 10.75
C TRP A 80 -14.51 -20.87 11.81
N VAL A 81 -14.78 -22.10 12.30
CA VAL A 81 -15.64 -22.33 13.46
C VAL A 81 -14.93 -23.22 14.48
N GLU A 82 -14.85 -22.74 15.72
CA GLU A 82 -14.35 -23.52 16.85
C GLU A 82 -15.42 -23.69 17.93
N ALA A 83 -15.61 -24.93 18.40
CA ALA A 83 -16.35 -25.18 19.63
C ALA A 83 -15.41 -25.14 20.84
N PHE A 84 -15.69 -24.32 21.85
CA PHE A 84 -14.84 -24.23 23.06
C PHE A 84 -15.62 -24.03 24.38
N PRO A 85 -15.35 -24.84 25.43
CA PRO A 85 -14.71 -26.16 25.33
C PRO A 85 -15.50 -27.08 24.40
N ASN A 86 -14.82 -27.96 23.67
CA ASN A 86 -15.47 -28.92 22.76
C ASN A 86 -15.89 -30.23 23.46
N GLU A 87 -15.67 -30.36 24.75
CA GLU A 87 -16.10 -31.50 25.56
C GLU A 87 -16.47 -31.06 26.98
N GLY A 88 -17.25 -31.88 27.66
CA GLY A 88 -17.60 -31.66 29.05
C GLY A 88 -18.30 -32.86 29.67
N ASP A 89 -18.41 -32.82 31.01
CA ASP A 89 -19.02 -33.87 31.81
C ASP A 89 -20.28 -33.31 32.48
N ASN A 90 -21.39 -34.04 32.41
CA ASN A 90 -22.71 -33.59 32.89
C ASN A 90 -23.15 -32.25 32.26
N ASP A 91 -23.90 -31.43 33.00
CA ASP A 91 -24.24 -30.06 32.61
C ASP A 91 -23.00 -29.23 32.34
N GLY A 92 -23.07 -28.39 31.30
CA GLY A 92 -21.93 -27.56 30.93
C GLY A 92 -22.27 -26.42 30.00
N ILE A 93 -21.23 -25.71 29.60
CA ILE A 93 -21.31 -24.58 28.69
C ILE A 93 -20.25 -24.78 27.62
N PHE A 94 -20.63 -24.55 26.37
CA PHE A 94 -19.69 -24.37 25.28
C PHE A 94 -20.04 -23.11 24.48
N ARG A 95 -19.14 -22.71 23.59
CA ARG A 95 -19.34 -21.64 22.63
C ARG A 95 -18.99 -22.13 21.25
N PHE A 96 -19.69 -21.62 20.25
CA PHE A 96 -19.16 -21.56 18.89
C PHE A 96 -18.52 -20.18 18.69
N ASN A 97 -17.22 -20.15 18.41
CA ASN A 97 -16.51 -18.99 17.89
C ASN A 97 -16.48 -19.12 16.38
N VAL A 98 -17.11 -18.18 15.69
CA VAL A 98 -17.21 -18.13 14.22
C VAL A 98 -16.45 -16.90 13.76
N ASP A 99 -15.44 -17.11 12.93
CA ASP A 99 -14.60 -16.05 12.37
C ASP A 99 -15.32 -15.27 11.26
N PRO A 100 -14.90 -14.03 10.94
CA PRO A 100 -15.43 -13.30 9.80
C PRO A 100 -15.29 -14.05 8.46
N ASN A 101 -16.24 -13.87 7.55
CA ASN A 101 -16.20 -14.40 6.19
C ASN A 101 -15.84 -13.30 5.19
N ASP A 102 -14.58 -13.27 4.76
CA ASP A 102 -14.10 -12.29 3.78
C ASP A 102 -14.48 -12.67 2.33
N SER A 103 -14.92 -13.91 2.10
CA SER A 103 -15.30 -14.41 0.78
C SER A 103 -16.72 -13.97 0.39
N PHE A 104 -16.94 -13.78 -0.91
CA PHE A 104 -18.27 -13.52 -1.47
C PHE A 104 -19.13 -14.78 -1.64
N GLU A 105 -18.67 -15.93 -1.11
CA GLU A 105 -19.45 -17.16 -1.03
C GLU A 105 -19.90 -17.39 0.41
N GLY A 106 -21.16 -17.81 0.57
CA GLY A 106 -21.66 -18.24 1.87
C GLY A 106 -21.04 -19.58 2.24
N ARG A 107 -20.76 -19.80 3.53
CA ARG A 107 -20.11 -21.04 4.00
C ARG A 107 -20.91 -21.72 5.09
N THR A 108 -20.84 -23.04 5.13
CA THR A 108 -21.60 -23.89 6.06
C THR A 108 -20.68 -24.88 6.75
N ALA A 109 -20.83 -25.04 8.07
CA ALA A 109 -20.20 -26.08 8.86
C ALA A 109 -21.26 -26.92 9.58
N ASN A 110 -20.98 -28.22 9.75
CA ASN A 110 -21.85 -29.12 10.51
C ASN A 110 -21.08 -29.73 11.68
N PHE A 111 -21.74 -29.81 12.83
CA PHE A 111 -21.20 -30.41 14.05
C PHE A 111 -22.11 -31.52 14.54
N ALA A 112 -21.52 -32.63 14.98
CA ALA A 112 -22.24 -33.67 15.70
C ALA A 112 -21.96 -33.54 17.20
N PHE A 113 -22.96 -33.86 18.01
CA PHE A 113 -22.78 -34.09 19.43
C PHE A 113 -22.57 -35.58 19.67
N VAL A 114 -21.52 -35.94 20.41
CA VAL A 114 -21.24 -37.32 20.81
C VAL A 114 -21.47 -37.41 22.31
N VAL A 115 -22.38 -38.28 22.74
CA VAL A 115 -22.79 -38.44 24.14
C VAL A 115 -22.53 -39.88 24.57
N ASP A 116 -21.76 -40.08 25.65
CA ASP A 116 -21.33 -41.42 26.11
C ASP A 116 -20.72 -42.26 24.96
N GLY A 117 -19.96 -41.60 24.09
CA GLY A 117 -19.34 -42.21 22.91
C GLY A 117 -20.29 -42.52 21.74
N GLN A 118 -21.57 -42.14 21.81
CA GLN A 118 -22.55 -42.32 20.74
C GLN A 118 -22.91 -40.98 20.08
N GLU A 119 -22.75 -40.91 18.76
CA GLU A 119 -23.15 -39.75 17.98
C GLU A 119 -24.67 -39.56 17.98
N GLN A 120 -25.12 -38.34 18.26
CA GLN A 120 -26.52 -37.96 18.21
C GLN A 120 -26.99 -37.81 16.75
N PRO A 121 -28.25 -38.15 16.44
CA PRO A 121 -28.73 -38.22 15.05
C PRO A 121 -28.96 -36.86 14.39
N VAL A 122 -28.92 -35.75 15.13
CA VAL A 122 -29.16 -34.40 14.62
C VAL A 122 -27.85 -33.63 14.61
N LEU A 123 -27.45 -33.17 13.42
CA LEU A 123 -26.30 -32.28 13.25
C LEU A 123 -26.70 -30.85 13.60
N PHE A 124 -25.78 -30.13 14.22
CA PHE A 124 -25.86 -28.69 14.42
C PHE A 124 -25.24 -27.98 13.23
N ARG A 125 -26.05 -27.22 12.50
CA ARG A 125 -25.62 -26.54 11.28
C ARG A 125 -25.32 -25.06 11.55
N ILE A 126 -24.14 -24.60 11.15
CA ILE A 126 -23.78 -23.19 11.17
C ILE A 126 -23.72 -22.70 9.74
N ASP A 127 -24.57 -21.75 9.39
CA ASP A 127 -24.58 -21.06 8.10
C ASP A 127 -24.07 -19.63 8.30
N GLN A 128 -23.02 -19.25 7.59
CA GLN A 128 -22.50 -17.90 7.58
C GLN A 128 -22.74 -17.24 6.21
N GLU A 129 -23.24 -16.00 6.26
CA GLU A 129 -23.54 -15.20 5.08
C GLU A 129 -22.30 -14.93 4.21
N ALA A 130 -22.55 -14.74 2.91
CA ALA A 130 -21.55 -14.30 1.93
C ALA A 130 -21.22 -12.81 2.13
N ASN A 131 -19.96 -12.43 1.89
CA ASN A 131 -19.59 -11.02 1.76
C ASN A 131 -20.02 -10.45 0.39
N VAL A 132 -20.00 -9.13 0.27
CA VAL A 132 -20.28 -8.43 -0.99
C VAL A 132 -19.05 -8.57 -1.91
N PRO A 133 -19.21 -8.98 -3.18
CA PRO A 133 -18.09 -9.04 -4.10
C PRO A 133 -17.59 -7.64 -4.44
N TYR A 134 -16.27 -7.46 -4.47
CA TYR A 134 -15.64 -6.19 -4.84
C TYR A 134 -14.34 -6.41 -5.62
N ILE A 135 -14.00 -5.43 -6.44
CA ILE A 135 -12.69 -5.24 -7.08
C ILE A 135 -12.37 -3.76 -6.88
N THR A 136 -11.16 -3.45 -6.46
CA THR A 136 -10.66 -2.08 -6.34
C THR A 136 -9.28 -2.02 -6.95
N ILE A 137 -9.07 -1.14 -7.92
CA ILE A 137 -7.74 -0.83 -8.45
C ILE A 137 -7.14 0.28 -7.60
N LEU A 138 -6.04 -0.01 -6.91
CA LEU A 138 -5.42 0.93 -5.98
C LEU A 138 -4.66 2.02 -6.74
N ASN A 139 -4.72 3.26 -6.24
CA ASN A 139 -4.01 4.43 -6.79
C ASN A 139 -4.31 4.71 -8.28
N ALA A 140 -5.53 4.45 -8.73
CA ALA A 140 -5.95 4.52 -10.12
C ALA A 140 -7.00 5.61 -10.41
N GLU A 141 -7.30 6.48 -9.43
CA GLU A 141 -8.37 7.49 -9.51
C GLU A 141 -8.23 8.44 -10.70
N ASN A 142 -6.99 8.74 -11.11
CA ASN A 142 -6.64 9.61 -12.23
C ASN A 142 -6.11 8.84 -13.45
N GLY A 143 -6.35 7.52 -13.51
CA GLY A 143 -5.68 6.63 -14.44
C GLY A 143 -4.27 6.24 -13.99
N ILE A 144 -3.58 5.49 -14.84
CA ILE A 144 -2.20 5.03 -14.61
C ILE A 144 -1.30 5.65 -15.65
N SER A 145 -0.34 6.46 -15.20
CA SER A 145 0.64 7.11 -16.06
C SER A 145 1.86 6.22 -16.29
N VAL A 146 2.27 6.09 -17.55
CA VAL A 146 3.46 5.34 -17.97
C VAL A 146 4.43 6.31 -18.65
N PRO A 147 5.71 6.36 -18.23
CA PRO A 147 6.70 7.17 -18.91
C PRO A 147 6.86 6.80 -20.38
N SER A 148 7.27 7.76 -21.20
CA SER A 148 7.58 7.52 -22.61
C SER A 148 8.65 6.42 -22.80
N ALA A 149 9.55 6.24 -21.83
CA ALA A 149 10.57 5.19 -21.84
C ALA A 149 9.98 3.77 -21.77
N GLY A 150 8.73 3.63 -21.30
CA GLY A 150 8.11 2.34 -21.00
C GLY A 150 8.66 1.73 -19.71
N GLY A 151 8.58 0.40 -19.63
CA GLY A 151 9.01 -0.40 -18.48
C GLY A 151 7.86 -1.08 -17.76
N GLU A 152 8.17 -1.60 -16.57
CA GLU A 152 7.24 -2.33 -15.73
C GLU A 152 6.16 -1.40 -15.13
N VAL A 153 4.90 -1.82 -15.21
CA VAL A 153 3.75 -1.14 -14.64
C VAL A 153 3.08 -2.08 -13.64
N ASN A 154 3.11 -1.72 -12.36
CA ASN A 154 2.58 -2.52 -11.26
C ASN A 154 1.18 -2.05 -10.87
N ILE A 155 0.17 -2.88 -11.11
CA ILE A 155 -1.23 -2.61 -10.75
C ILE A 155 -1.57 -3.41 -9.50
N ALA A 156 -1.81 -2.71 -8.38
CA ALA A 156 -2.23 -3.33 -7.14
C ALA A 156 -3.76 -3.37 -7.05
N LEU A 157 -4.30 -4.47 -6.53
CA LEU A 157 -5.73 -4.74 -6.44
C LEU A 157 -6.11 -5.14 -5.01
N GLU A 158 -7.27 -4.68 -4.57
CA GLU A 158 -8.00 -5.30 -3.46
C GLU A 158 -9.24 -5.97 -4.02
N THR A 159 -9.41 -7.26 -3.75
CA THR A 159 -10.57 -8.01 -4.23
C THR A 159 -10.83 -9.24 -3.36
N ASN A 160 -12.09 -9.69 -3.34
CA ASN A 160 -12.45 -10.99 -2.80
C ASN A 160 -12.96 -11.97 -3.88
N VAL A 161 -12.86 -11.61 -5.17
CA VAL A 161 -13.30 -12.46 -6.28
C VAL A 161 -12.12 -12.97 -7.10
N GLU A 162 -12.25 -14.14 -7.70
CA GLU A 162 -11.35 -14.53 -8.79
C GLU A 162 -11.58 -13.65 -10.02
N TRP A 163 -10.49 -13.25 -10.68
CA TRP A 163 -10.55 -12.28 -11.77
C TRP A 163 -9.64 -12.61 -12.96
N THR A 164 -9.94 -11.97 -14.08
CA THR A 164 -9.14 -11.91 -15.30
C THR A 164 -9.01 -10.45 -15.74
N TYR A 165 -8.11 -10.16 -16.68
CA TYR A 165 -7.99 -8.83 -17.26
C TYR A 165 -8.11 -8.84 -18.78
N MET A 166 -8.42 -7.68 -19.35
CA MET A 166 -8.39 -7.39 -20.77
C MET A 166 -7.77 -6.01 -20.99
N LEU A 167 -7.01 -5.87 -22.08
CA LEU A 167 -6.51 -4.59 -22.56
C LEU A 167 -7.13 -4.32 -23.93
N ASP A 168 -7.65 -3.10 -24.13
CA ASP A 168 -8.21 -2.69 -25.43
C ASP A 168 -7.14 -2.66 -26.54
N ASP A 169 -5.91 -2.24 -26.20
CA ASP A 169 -4.75 -2.22 -27.09
C ASP A 169 -3.52 -2.85 -26.43
N GLU A 170 -3.22 -4.10 -26.81
CA GLU A 170 -2.04 -4.85 -26.36
C GLU A 170 -0.80 -4.62 -27.25
N SER A 171 -0.85 -3.73 -28.24
CA SER A 171 0.25 -3.56 -29.21
C SER A 171 1.52 -2.97 -28.58
N TRP A 172 1.41 -2.34 -27.41
CA TRP A 172 2.50 -1.66 -26.74
C TRP A 172 2.60 -1.91 -25.24
N ILE A 173 1.60 -2.55 -24.64
CA ILE A 173 1.62 -2.95 -23.23
C ILE A 173 1.00 -4.33 -23.09
N THR A 174 1.66 -5.22 -22.36
CA THR A 174 1.23 -6.62 -22.24
C THR A 174 1.41 -7.11 -20.81
N GLY A 175 0.52 -7.99 -20.34
CA GLY A 175 0.68 -8.62 -19.03
C GLY A 175 1.80 -9.64 -19.00
N VAL A 176 2.60 -9.59 -17.93
CA VAL A 176 3.76 -10.48 -17.72
C VAL A 176 3.58 -11.36 -16.47
N GLN A 177 2.85 -10.87 -15.46
CA GLN A 177 2.56 -11.64 -14.25
C GLN A 177 1.20 -11.25 -13.68
N GLN A 178 0.43 -12.27 -13.28
CA GLN A 178 -0.83 -12.11 -12.57
C GLN A 178 -0.76 -12.87 -11.24
N THR A 179 -1.27 -12.24 -10.18
CA THR A 179 -1.44 -12.84 -8.85
C THR A 179 -2.86 -12.62 -8.35
N GLU A 180 -3.19 -13.00 -7.11
CA GLU A 180 -4.51 -12.73 -6.53
C GLU A 180 -4.79 -11.23 -6.35
N ASN A 181 -3.76 -10.44 -6.04
CA ASN A 181 -3.90 -9.02 -5.64
C ASN A 181 -3.06 -8.06 -6.50
N ALA A 182 -2.52 -8.51 -7.64
CA ALA A 182 -1.71 -7.66 -8.50
C ALA A 182 -1.64 -8.17 -9.95
N LEU A 183 -1.49 -7.21 -10.87
CA LEU A 183 -1.15 -7.40 -12.28
C LEU A 183 0.12 -6.62 -12.59
N VAL A 184 1.12 -7.29 -13.16
CA VAL A 184 2.34 -6.66 -13.69
C VAL A 184 2.22 -6.62 -15.20
N LEU A 185 2.33 -5.42 -15.76
CA LEU A 185 2.38 -5.17 -17.20
C LEU A 185 3.78 -4.70 -17.60
N GLU A 186 4.15 -4.91 -18.86
CA GLU A 186 5.36 -4.39 -19.46
C GLU A 186 4.98 -3.48 -20.63
N ALA A 187 5.34 -2.19 -20.55
CA ALA A 187 5.10 -1.20 -21.59
C ALA A 187 6.34 -0.96 -22.45
N VAL A 188 6.17 -0.94 -23.77
CA VAL A 188 7.22 -0.62 -24.73
C VAL A 188 7.47 0.88 -24.75
N LYS A 189 8.71 1.31 -24.97
CA LYS A 189 9.07 2.71 -25.23
C LYS A 189 8.17 3.32 -26.31
N ASN A 190 7.57 4.47 -26.01
CA ASN A 190 6.86 5.29 -26.97
C ASN A 190 7.85 6.19 -27.74
N THR A 191 7.67 6.27 -29.05
CA THR A 191 8.44 7.16 -29.94
C THR A 191 7.52 8.08 -30.76
N GLY A 192 6.21 7.99 -30.56
CA GLY A 192 5.21 8.78 -31.28
C GLY A 192 4.46 9.74 -30.36
N GLU A 193 3.24 10.07 -30.73
CA GLU A 193 2.32 10.83 -29.89
C GLU A 193 1.93 10.05 -28.63
N GLU A 194 1.33 10.75 -27.67
CA GLU A 194 0.69 10.13 -26.51
C GLU A 194 -0.31 9.05 -26.95
N ARG A 195 -0.38 7.96 -26.19
CA ARG A 195 -1.28 6.83 -26.45
C ARG A 195 -1.86 6.31 -25.15
N SER A 196 -3.04 5.71 -25.22
CA SER A 196 -3.68 5.09 -24.06
C SER A 196 -4.33 3.75 -24.42
N THR A 197 -4.62 2.96 -23.38
CA THR A 197 -5.45 1.76 -23.45
C THR A 197 -6.32 1.68 -22.19
N THR A 198 -7.51 1.12 -22.31
CA THR A 198 -8.30 0.72 -21.15
C THR A 198 -7.80 -0.62 -20.64
N LEU A 199 -7.59 -0.73 -19.33
CA LEU A 199 -7.45 -2.00 -18.61
C LEU A 199 -8.79 -2.30 -17.93
N THR A 200 -9.40 -3.43 -18.29
CA THR A 200 -10.60 -3.95 -17.63
C THR A 200 -10.22 -5.13 -16.77
N ILE A 201 -10.47 -5.06 -15.45
CA ILE A 201 -10.42 -6.19 -14.52
C ILE A 201 -11.82 -6.73 -14.36
N GLN A 202 -12.03 -8.03 -14.60
CA GLN A 202 -13.34 -8.67 -14.59
C GLN A 202 -13.36 -9.89 -13.69
N SER A 203 -14.41 -10.01 -12.86
CA SER A 203 -14.70 -11.21 -12.09
C SER A 203 -15.02 -12.39 -13.01
N ASN A 204 -14.43 -13.54 -12.71
CA ASN A 204 -14.69 -14.79 -13.44
C ASN A 204 -16.08 -15.39 -13.13
N THR A 205 -16.75 -14.95 -12.06
CA THR A 205 -17.91 -15.66 -11.49
C THR A 205 -19.20 -14.84 -11.48
N ASN A 206 -19.12 -13.52 -11.25
CA ASN A 206 -20.31 -12.68 -11.03
C ASN A 206 -20.43 -11.50 -12.01
N GLY A 207 -19.48 -11.34 -12.93
CA GLY A 207 -19.52 -10.31 -13.96
C GLY A 207 -19.23 -8.89 -13.47
N LEU A 208 -18.81 -8.70 -12.21
CA LEU A 208 -18.28 -7.44 -11.72
C LEU A 208 -17.06 -7.05 -12.56
N THR A 209 -16.96 -5.77 -12.89
CA THR A 209 -15.87 -5.20 -13.69
C THR A 209 -15.41 -3.89 -13.10
N GLU A 210 -14.11 -3.66 -13.12
CA GLU A 210 -13.50 -2.35 -12.87
C GLU A 210 -12.59 -1.98 -14.04
N GLU A 211 -12.55 -0.70 -14.37
CA GLU A 211 -11.82 -0.19 -15.52
C GLU A 211 -10.91 0.97 -15.11
N VAL A 212 -9.74 1.04 -15.74
CA VAL A 212 -8.81 2.15 -15.58
C VAL A 212 -8.13 2.46 -16.90
N GLU A 213 -7.96 3.74 -17.21
CA GLU A 213 -7.15 4.16 -18.35
C GLU A 213 -5.67 4.12 -18.02
N ILE A 214 -4.87 3.49 -18.87
CA ILE A 214 -3.41 3.54 -18.83
C ILE A 214 -2.95 4.48 -19.94
N ILE A 215 -2.27 5.55 -19.57
CA ILE A 215 -1.81 6.61 -20.48
C ILE A 215 -0.29 6.59 -20.53
N GLN A 216 0.28 6.45 -21.73
CA GLN A 216 1.72 6.55 -21.93
C GLN A 216 2.09 7.85 -22.64
N SER A 217 2.99 8.61 -22.00
CA SER A 217 3.47 9.90 -22.49
C SER A 217 4.07 9.82 -23.89
N ALA A 218 3.96 10.92 -24.64
CA ALA A 218 4.55 11.07 -25.97
C ALA A 218 6.08 10.83 -25.96
N GLY A 219 6.61 10.31 -27.06
CA GLY A 219 8.01 9.90 -27.18
C GLY A 219 9.03 11.04 -27.13
N ASN A 220 8.59 12.29 -27.29
CA ASN A 220 9.43 13.47 -27.10
C ASN A 220 9.54 13.91 -25.63
N VAL A 221 8.76 13.34 -24.71
CA VAL A 221 8.87 13.59 -23.28
C VAL A 221 10.02 12.75 -22.71
N ILE A 222 10.98 13.36 -22.03
CA ILE A 222 12.21 12.69 -21.58
C ILE A 222 12.45 12.75 -20.06
N LEU A 223 11.63 13.52 -19.35
CA LEU A 223 11.58 13.55 -17.88
C LEU A 223 10.19 14.04 -17.48
N GLU A 224 9.55 13.35 -16.53
CA GLU A 224 8.29 13.72 -15.88
C GLU A 224 8.40 13.42 -14.39
N GLU A 225 7.97 14.34 -13.55
CA GLU A 225 7.99 14.20 -12.09
C GLU A 225 6.88 15.06 -11.48
N ASP A 226 6.02 14.41 -10.68
CA ASP A 226 4.88 14.99 -9.95
C ASP A 226 5.02 14.83 -8.43
N PHE A 227 6.13 14.24 -7.97
CA PHE A 227 6.45 13.97 -6.58
C PHE A 227 5.35 13.27 -5.77
N SER A 228 4.38 12.63 -6.43
CA SER A 228 3.19 12.01 -5.80
C SER A 228 3.57 10.88 -4.82
N TRP A 229 4.75 10.30 -4.99
CA TRP A 229 5.36 9.28 -4.14
C TRP A 229 5.93 9.85 -2.83
N LEU A 230 6.06 11.17 -2.68
CA LEU A 230 6.42 11.82 -1.42
C LEU A 230 5.15 12.07 -0.60
N THR A 231 5.15 11.67 0.68
CA THR A 231 3.97 11.76 1.57
C THR A 231 4.25 12.45 2.92
N TYR A 232 5.38 13.13 3.03
CA TYR A 232 5.85 13.72 4.29
C TYR A 232 5.14 15.03 4.65
N GLY A 233 4.75 15.21 5.90
CA GLY A 233 4.32 16.51 6.41
C GLY A 233 2.92 16.91 5.97
N SER A 234 2.79 18.05 5.28
CA SER A 234 1.51 18.70 4.99
C SER A 234 1.51 19.32 3.59
N THR A 235 0.35 19.41 2.94
CA THR A 235 0.14 20.19 1.71
C THR A 235 0.09 21.70 1.97
N ILE A 236 -0.31 22.12 3.18
CA ILE A 236 -0.50 23.54 3.54
C ILE A 236 0.85 24.25 3.69
N PHE A 237 1.16 25.19 2.80
CA PHE A 237 2.51 25.74 2.65
C PHE A 237 3.16 26.31 3.92
N TYR A 238 2.41 27.01 4.78
CA TYR A 238 2.96 27.56 6.04
C TYR A 238 3.19 26.51 7.14
N THR A 239 2.64 25.30 7.00
CA THR A 239 2.82 24.20 7.95
C THR A 239 4.10 23.45 7.63
N THR A 240 5.14 23.64 8.45
CA THR A 240 6.48 23.03 8.23
C THR A 240 6.73 21.79 9.08
N THR A 241 5.77 21.39 9.91
CA THR A 241 5.90 20.19 10.74
C THR A 241 5.83 18.93 9.88
N GLY A 242 6.77 18.01 10.08
CA GLY A 242 6.77 16.69 9.45
C GLY A 242 7.35 16.63 8.03
N GLU A 243 7.80 17.75 7.45
CA GLU A 243 8.56 17.74 6.19
C GLU A 243 9.93 17.05 6.38
N THR A 244 10.40 16.36 5.34
CA THR A 244 11.65 15.58 5.41
C THR A 244 12.72 16.20 4.53
N ARG A 245 13.86 16.57 5.11
CA ARG A 245 15.01 17.10 4.36
C ARG A 245 15.62 16.01 3.48
N MET A 246 16.09 16.35 2.28
CA MET A 246 16.62 15.41 1.29
C MET A 246 17.78 14.53 1.80
N ASP A 247 18.56 15.00 2.78
CA ASP A 247 19.58 14.18 3.45
C ASP A 247 19.01 12.96 4.22
N SER A 248 17.69 12.90 4.39
CA SER A 248 16.97 11.88 5.16
C SER A 248 15.92 11.15 4.34
N TRP A 249 15.94 11.32 3.02
CA TRP A 249 15.16 10.49 2.10
C TRP A 249 15.63 9.04 2.16
N THR A 250 14.71 8.13 1.92
CA THR A 250 14.99 6.69 1.87
C THR A 250 15.83 6.32 0.66
N GLU A 251 16.39 5.11 0.65
CA GLU A 251 17.15 4.61 -0.50
C GLU A 251 16.29 4.50 -1.77
N GLU A 252 15.03 4.11 -1.63
CA GLU A 252 14.06 4.00 -2.74
C GLU A 252 13.75 5.37 -3.34
N GLU A 253 13.55 6.38 -2.50
CA GLU A 253 13.31 7.76 -2.92
C GLU A 253 14.54 8.35 -3.63
N MET A 254 15.74 8.12 -3.08
CA MET A 254 16.98 8.56 -3.69
C MET A 254 17.32 7.82 -4.99
N ALA A 255 16.86 6.58 -5.17
CA ALA A 255 17.06 5.80 -6.38
C ALA A 255 16.39 6.41 -7.62
N ARG A 256 15.46 7.36 -7.43
CA ARG A 256 14.83 8.15 -8.50
C ARG A 256 15.79 9.16 -9.14
N GLY A 257 16.98 9.35 -8.58
CA GLY A 257 18.09 10.10 -9.20
C GLY A 257 18.07 11.61 -8.95
N TRP A 258 17.08 12.13 -8.23
CA TRP A 258 17.07 13.52 -7.75
C TRP A 258 18.15 13.75 -6.69
N THR A 259 18.75 14.93 -6.72
CA THR A 259 19.76 15.32 -5.73
C THR A 259 19.74 16.82 -5.47
N SER A 260 20.62 17.27 -4.57
CA SER A 260 20.79 18.66 -4.18
C SER A 260 22.26 18.90 -3.79
N THR A 261 22.73 20.12 -3.99
CA THR A 261 24.06 20.54 -3.56
C THR A 261 24.09 20.71 -2.05
N GLU A 262 25.14 20.21 -1.41
CA GLU A 262 25.40 20.48 0.01
C GLU A 262 25.64 21.98 0.23
N ASN A 263 24.79 22.62 1.03
CA ASN A 263 24.92 24.03 1.33
C ASN A 263 25.94 24.24 2.47
N THR A 264 27.12 24.76 2.11
CA THR A 264 28.24 24.98 3.03
C THR A 264 27.95 25.96 4.17
N PHE A 265 26.92 26.81 4.04
CA PHE A 265 26.49 27.74 5.08
C PHE A 265 25.59 27.09 6.14
N THR A 266 25.22 25.82 5.93
CA THR A 266 24.29 25.08 6.78
C THR A 266 24.88 23.80 7.36
N SER A 267 26.20 23.75 7.54
CA SER A 267 26.91 22.51 7.88
C SER A 267 26.66 21.40 6.84
N ASN A 268 26.72 21.76 5.56
CA ASN A 268 26.61 20.87 4.40
C ASN A 268 25.28 20.12 4.30
N GLN A 269 24.16 20.73 4.70
CA GLN A 269 22.84 20.14 4.49
C GLN A 269 22.41 20.29 3.03
N LYS A 270 21.69 19.30 2.49
CA LYS A 270 20.87 19.48 1.28
C LYS A 270 19.57 20.18 1.67
N VAL A 271 19.48 21.48 1.41
CA VAL A 271 18.39 22.35 1.91
C VAL A 271 17.14 22.26 1.02
N VAL A 272 16.75 21.03 0.68
CA VAL A 272 15.52 20.68 -0.05
C VAL A 272 14.68 19.79 0.86
N TYR A 273 13.38 20.01 0.89
CA TYR A 273 12.46 19.31 1.79
C TYR A 273 11.32 18.67 1.01
N ALA A 274 11.14 17.37 1.17
CA ALA A 274 9.98 16.64 0.67
C ALA A 274 8.72 16.99 1.46
N ARG A 275 7.63 17.13 0.72
CA ARG A 275 6.26 17.37 1.17
C ARG A 275 5.30 16.50 0.35
N PRO A 276 3.99 16.41 0.70
CA PRO A 276 3.08 15.52 -0.01
C PRO A 276 2.86 16.03 -1.43
N GLY A 277 3.38 15.33 -2.43
CA GLY A 277 3.26 15.71 -3.84
C GLY A 277 4.14 16.88 -4.31
N PHE A 278 5.12 17.37 -3.53
CA PHE A 278 6.00 18.46 -4.00
C PHE A 278 7.25 18.60 -3.13
N VAL A 279 8.20 19.44 -3.56
CA VAL A 279 9.40 19.79 -2.78
C VAL A 279 9.47 21.28 -2.47
N LYS A 280 10.08 21.61 -1.33
CA LYS A 280 10.39 22.98 -0.91
C LYS A 280 11.89 23.26 -0.99
N LEU A 281 12.24 24.34 -1.68
CA LEU A 281 13.60 24.83 -1.84
C LEU A 281 13.94 25.85 -0.75
N GLY A 282 14.80 25.48 0.19
CA GLY A 282 15.35 26.41 1.17
C GLY A 282 14.63 26.44 2.53
N LYS A 283 15.17 27.28 3.40
CA LYS A 283 14.68 27.61 4.73
C LYS A 283 15.07 29.06 5.06
N THR A 284 14.76 29.52 6.27
CA THR A 284 15.25 30.82 6.76
C THR A 284 16.76 30.96 6.56
N ASN A 285 17.17 32.06 5.94
CA ASN A 285 18.54 32.47 5.59
C ASN A 285 19.28 31.62 4.55
N TYR A 286 18.70 30.54 4.03
CA TYR A 286 19.44 29.64 3.13
C TYR A 286 18.56 29.02 2.06
N GLY A 287 18.95 29.19 0.80
CA GLY A 287 18.38 28.45 -0.33
C GLY A 287 18.94 27.03 -0.43
N GLY A 288 18.18 26.18 -1.11
CA GLY A 288 18.63 24.87 -1.58
C GLY A 288 18.26 24.70 -3.05
N ASP A 289 19.01 23.85 -3.75
CA ASP A 289 18.74 23.53 -5.14
C ASP A 289 18.27 22.09 -5.32
N LEU A 290 17.25 21.91 -6.15
CA LEU A 290 16.84 20.63 -6.68
C LEU A 290 17.55 20.39 -8.01
N ILE A 291 18.18 19.23 -8.16
CA ILE A 291 18.91 18.81 -9.35
C ILE A 291 18.29 17.51 -9.87
N SER A 292 17.88 17.51 -11.14
CA SER A 292 17.24 16.35 -11.77
C SER A 292 18.22 15.21 -12.02
N PRO A 293 17.75 13.99 -12.29
CA PRO A 293 18.55 12.99 -13.00
C PRO A 293 19.10 13.54 -14.32
N PRO A 294 20.20 12.98 -14.85
CA PRO A 294 20.67 13.30 -16.20
C PRO A 294 19.61 12.97 -17.24
N LEU A 295 19.53 13.78 -18.31
CA LEU A 295 18.62 13.57 -19.44
C LEU A 295 19.11 12.43 -20.35
N ALA A 296 19.35 11.24 -19.78
CA ALA A 296 20.03 10.11 -20.40
C ALA A 296 19.38 9.57 -21.68
N ALA A 297 18.13 9.96 -21.96
CA ALA A 297 17.41 9.63 -23.18
C ALA A 297 17.89 10.40 -24.43
N LEU A 298 18.73 11.43 -24.28
CA LEU A 298 19.24 12.23 -25.40
C LEU A 298 20.44 11.58 -26.08
N ASP A 299 20.34 11.33 -27.39
CA ASP A 299 21.41 10.73 -28.20
C ASP A 299 22.47 11.75 -28.70
N GLY A 300 22.25 13.04 -28.45
CA GLY A 300 23.16 14.11 -28.84
C GLY A 300 22.67 15.49 -28.38
N PRO A 301 23.42 16.56 -28.70
CA PRO A 301 23.01 17.93 -28.41
C PRO A 301 21.62 18.23 -28.98
N THR A 302 20.67 18.51 -28.10
CA THR A 302 19.25 18.65 -28.41
C THR A 302 18.67 19.82 -27.63
N ASP A 303 17.78 20.59 -28.25
CA ASP A 303 17.07 21.66 -27.57
C ASP A 303 15.83 21.08 -26.90
N VAL A 304 15.62 21.44 -25.63
CA VAL A 304 14.52 20.90 -24.82
C VAL A 304 13.75 22.02 -24.15
N GLN A 305 12.44 21.85 -23.99
CA GLN A 305 11.57 22.72 -23.23
C GLN A 305 11.35 22.09 -21.86
N VAL A 306 11.46 22.90 -20.82
CA VAL A 306 11.20 22.53 -19.44
C VAL A 306 9.96 23.29 -19.00
N THR A 307 8.95 22.57 -18.55
CA THR A 307 7.75 23.11 -17.91
C THR A 307 7.71 22.60 -16.48
N PHE A 308 7.29 23.44 -15.54
CA PHE A 308 7.18 23.09 -14.13
C PHE A 308 6.19 24.02 -13.44
N LYS A 309 5.70 23.62 -12.27
CA LYS A 309 4.93 24.49 -11.40
C LYS A 309 5.76 25.00 -10.23
N ALA A 310 5.50 26.23 -9.81
CA ALA A 310 6.13 26.81 -8.63
C ALA A 310 5.22 27.77 -7.86
N VAL A 311 5.37 27.76 -6.54
CA VAL A 311 4.60 28.61 -5.61
C VAL A 311 5.56 29.21 -4.56
N PRO A 312 5.47 30.50 -4.22
CA PRO A 312 6.32 31.09 -3.20
C PRO A 312 5.72 30.88 -1.80
N TYR A 313 6.56 30.90 -0.77
CA TYR A 313 6.11 30.78 0.61
C TYR A 313 5.45 32.07 1.12
N GLU A 314 4.31 31.91 1.78
CA GLU A 314 3.68 32.93 2.62
C GLU A 314 3.35 32.35 4.01
N THR A 315 3.51 33.12 5.08
CA THR A 315 3.06 32.69 6.42
C THR A 315 1.53 32.69 6.52
N ALA A 316 0.96 31.97 7.48
CA ALA A 316 -0.48 32.04 7.77
C ALA A 316 -0.99 33.47 8.08
N GLY A 317 -0.10 34.38 8.48
CA GLY A 317 -0.42 35.79 8.75
C GLY A 317 -0.18 36.73 7.56
N GLY A 318 0.03 36.20 6.35
CA GLY A 318 0.21 37.01 5.13
C GLY A 318 1.61 37.60 4.93
N THR A 319 2.62 37.11 5.66
CA THR A 319 4.01 37.58 5.44
C THR A 319 4.65 36.78 4.32
N GLN A 320 4.96 37.46 3.23
CA GLN A 320 5.59 36.90 2.03
C GLN A 320 7.10 36.80 2.21
N ASP A 321 7.67 35.65 1.81
CA ASP A 321 9.11 35.53 1.57
C ASP A 321 9.49 36.26 0.26
N ASP A 322 10.79 36.41 -0.02
CA ASP A 322 11.25 36.71 -1.38
C ASP A 322 10.89 35.53 -2.31
N ASN A 323 10.81 35.81 -3.61
CA ASN A 323 10.21 34.89 -4.57
C ASN A 323 11.03 34.68 -5.86
N ASN A 324 12.36 34.72 -5.75
CA ASN A 324 13.23 34.50 -6.90
C ASN A 324 13.59 33.01 -7.03
N LEU A 325 13.28 32.41 -8.18
CA LEU A 325 13.70 31.05 -8.52
C LEU A 325 14.78 31.09 -9.59
N VAL A 326 16.01 30.71 -9.24
CA VAL A 326 17.11 30.62 -10.19
C VAL A 326 17.03 29.28 -10.91
N VAL A 327 17.06 29.31 -12.25
CA VAL A 327 17.07 28.10 -13.08
C VAL A 327 18.40 27.98 -13.81
N GLY A 328 18.86 26.75 -13.99
CA GLY A 328 20.14 26.48 -14.61
C GLY A 328 20.29 25.03 -15.03
N VAL A 329 21.50 24.69 -15.46
CA VAL A 329 21.90 23.31 -15.75
C VAL A 329 23.18 22.95 -15.02
N VAL A 330 23.33 21.67 -14.69
CA VAL A 330 24.61 21.05 -14.41
C VAL A 330 25.01 20.25 -15.65
N GLY A 331 26.23 20.45 -16.14
CA GLY A 331 26.69 19.86 -17.41
C GLY A 331 26.41 20.74 -18.63
N PRO A 332 26.40 20.16 -19.85
CA PRO A 332 26.19 20.90 -21.09
C PRO A 332 24.80 21.54 -21.20
N GLY A 333 24.69 22.59 -22.01
CA GLY A 333 23.45 23.29 -22.31
C GLY A 333 23.41 24.73 -21.79
N THR A 334 22.41 25.51 -22.20
CA THR A 334 22.23 26.89 -21.76
C THR A 334 20.74 27.21 -21.64
N THR A 335 20.33 27.73 -20.49
CA THR A 335 18.94 28.13 -20.24
C THR A 335 18.60 29.43 -20.98
N SER A 336 17.37 29.54 -21.48
CA SER A 336 16.86 30.76 -22.14
C SER A 336 16.68 31.93 -21.17
N VAL A 337 16.54 31.64 -19.88
CA VAL A 337 16.42 32.61 -18.79
C VAL A 337 17.28 32.17 -17.60
N PRO A 338 17.79 33.11 -16.79
CA PRO A 338 18.59 32.77 -15.61
C PRO A 338 17.72 32.54 -14.35
N SER A 339 16.51 33.11 -14.31
CA SER A 339 15.61 33.02 -13.16
C SER A 339 14.18 33.46 -13.50
N PHE A 340 13.27 33.20 -12.57
CA PHE A 340 11.88 33.64 -12.56
C PHE A 340 11.54 34.38 -11.26
N THR A 341 10.62 35.34 -11.34
CA THR A 341 9.93 35.91 -10.18
C THR A 341 8.58 35.19 -10.00
N ILE A 342 8.43 34.45 -8.92
CA ILE A 342 7.28 33.58 -8.65
C ILE A 342 6.22 34.38 -7.87
N SER A 343 5.23 34.98 -8.55
CA SER A 343 4.36 36.02 -7.92
C SER A 343 3.00 35.51 -7.43
N ASN A 344 2.68 34.24 -7.68
CA ASN A 344 1.44 33.56 -7.32
C ASN A 344 1.45 33.14 -5.84
N TYR A 345 1.42 34.08 -4.91
CA TYR A 345 1.34 33.76 -3.48
C TYR A 345 0.01 33.06 -3.14
N PRO A 346 0.02 32.10 -2.20
CA PRO A 346 -1.18 31.39 -1.79
C PRO A 346 -2.20 32.30 -1.09
N ASP A 347 -3.47 32.12 -1.43
CA ASP A 347 -4.61 32.72 -0.72
C ASP A 347 -5.26 31.64 0.16
N TYR A 348 -4.88 31.61 1.44
CA TYR A 348 -5.32 30.58 2.38
C TYR A 348 -6.80 30.70 2.79
N ASP A 349 -7.44 31.84 2.54
CA ASP A 349 -8.88 31.99 2.79
C ASP A 349 -9.68 31.36 1.64
N ALA A 350 -9.19 31.48 0.41
CA ALA A 350 -9.81 30.90 -0.78
C ALA A 350 -9.42 29.42 -1.01
N ASP A 351 -8.20 29.03 -0.67
CA ASP A 351 -7.62 27.69 -0.85
C ASP A 351 -6.93 27.22 0.45
N PRO A 352 -7.71 26.86 1.49
CA PRO A 352 -7.18 26.50 2.81
C PRO A 352 -6.32 25.22 2.78
N ASP A 353 -6.56 24.34 1.82
CA ASP A 353 -5.85 23.06 1.67
C ASP A 353 -4.66 23.14 0.71
N CYS A 354 -4.48 24.28 0.02
CA CYS A 354 -3.40 24.56 -0.93
C CYS A 354 -3.37 23.60 -2.13
N VAL A 355 -4.55 23.24 -2.64
CA VAL A 355 -4.71 22.32 -3.78
C VAL A 355 -4.96 23.11 -5.07
N LEU A 356 -5.87 24.08 -5.02
CA LEU A 356 -6.34 24.81 -6.21
C LEU A 356 -5.24 25.67 -6.83
N ILE A 357 -4.32 26.19 -6.02
CA ILE A 357 -3.18 26.97 -6.53
C ILE A 357 -2.29 26.19 -7.51
N TRP A 358 -2.19 24.87 -7.36
CA TRP A 358 -1.44 24.04 -8.30
C TRP A 358 -2.18 23.85 -9.63
N GLU A 359 -3.49 24.03 -9.67
CA GLU A 359 -4.28 23.96 -10.91
C GLU A 359 -4.27 25.29 -11.68
N ASP A 360 -3.90 26.40 -11.03
CA ASP A 360 -3.86 27.72 -11.63
C ASP A 360 -2.70 27.86 -12.63
N GLU A 361 -3.01 28.36 -13.84
CA GLU A 361 -2.02 28.58 -14.90
C GLU A 361 -0.89 29.53 -14.47
N SER A 362 -1.15 30.45 -13.54
CA SER A 362 -0.13 31.37 -12.99
C SER A 362 0.96 30.68 -12.18
N SER A 363 0.72 29.43 -11.76
CA SER A 363 1.72 28.58 -11.13
C SER A 363 2.63 27.90 -12.14
N THR A 364 2.32 27.94 -13.44
CA THR A 364 3.07 27.24 -14.49
C THR A 364 4.14 28.14 -15.12
N TYR A 365 5.36 27.62 -15.17
CA TYR A 365 6.53 28.30 -15.74
C TYR A 365 7.17 27.45 -16.83
N THR A 366 7.85 28.09 -17.77
CA THR A 366 8.49 27.39 -18.89
C THR A 366 9.75 28.10 -19.35
N PHE A 367 10.80 27.32 -19.63
CA PHE A 367 12.03 27.79 -20.27
C PHE A 367 12.58 26.74 -21.23
N THR A 368 13.55 27.14 -22.03
CA THR A 368 14.25 26.26 -22.98
C THR A 368 15.68 26.06 -22.53
N ILE A 369 16.24 24.87 -22.77
CA ILE A 369 17.67 24.60 -22.70
C ILE A 369 18.15 24.32 -24.12
N THR A 370 19.04 25.15 -24.62
CA THR A 370 19.70 24.93 -25.91
C THR A 370 20.93 24.05 -25.74
N GLY A 371 21.08 23.04 -26.60
CA GLY A 371 22.23 22.14 -26.62
C GLY A 371 22.36 21.22 -25.39
N ALA A 372 21.24 20.78 -24.81
CA ALA A 372 21.23 19.76 -23.77
C ALA A 372 21.75 18.41 -24.31
N THR A 373 22.35 17.60 -23.45
CA THR A 373 22.89 16.27 -23.78
C THR A 373 22.48 15.26 -22.72
N ALA A 374 22.85 13.99 -22.88
CA ALA A 374 22.65 12.96 -21.87
C ALA A 374 23.27 13.29 -20.48
N GLU A 375 24.27 14.17 -20.43
CA GLU A 375 24.91 14.62 -19.18
C GLU A 375 24.23 15.83 -18.53
N THR A 376 23.27 16.47 -19.22
CA THR A 376 22.58 17.65 -18.72
C THR A 376 21.63 17.27 -17.60
N GLN A 377 21.71 17.99 -16.48
CA GLN A 377 20.74 17.95 -15.38
C GLN A 377 20.11 19.33 -15.19
N LEU A 378 18.81 19.38 -14.92
CA LEU A 378 18.12 20.60 -14.53
C LEU A 378 18.57 21.03 -13.14
N ARG A 379 18.56 22.34 -12.89
CA ARG A 379 18.82 22.91 -11.56
C ARG A 379 17.83 24.01 -11.23
N PHE A 380 17.13 23.86 -10.12
CA PHE A 380 16.20 24.85 -9.56
C PHE A 380 16.68 25.29 -8.19
N LEU A 381 17.06 26.55 -8.01
CA LEU A 381 17.58 27.09 -6.74
C LEU A 381 16.65 28.18 -6.18
N GLY A 382 16.18 27.99 -4.95
CA GLY A 382 15.43 29.01 -4.22
C GLY A 382 16.34 30.18 -3.82
N GLY A 383 16.36 31.25 -4.62
CA GLY A 383 17.18 32.44 -4.39
C GLY A 383 18.67 32.15 -4.53
N ALA A 384 19.38 32.11 -3.41
CA ALA A 384 20.81 31.85 -3.31
C ALA A 384 21.10 30.94 -2.12
N PHE A 385 22.24 30.24 -2.11
CA PHE A 385 22.62 29.37 -1.00
C PHE A 385 22.77 30.13 0.33
N ASP A 386 23.31 31.34 0.28
CA ASP A 386 23.38 32.25 1.43
C ASP A 386 22.44 33.42 1.18
N LEU A 387 21.42 33.54 2.03
CA LEU A 387 20.46 34.65 2.01
C LEU A 387 20.70 35.63 3.17
N ASN A 388 21.77 35.46 3.97
CA ASN A 388 22.05 36.40 5.05
C ASN A 388 22.33 37.80 4.48
N GLY A 389 21.43 38.76 4.78
CA GLY A 389 21.51 40.12 4.25
C GLY A 389 21.07 40.29 2.79
N VAL A 390 20.45 39.26 2.20
CA VAL A 390 19.84 39.31 0.86
C VAL A 390 18.33 39.37 1.01
N GLY A 391 17.69 40.42 0.47
CA GLY A 391 16.23 40.59 0.53
C GLY A 391 15.69 40.51 1.96
N ALA A 392 14.61 39.75 2.16
CA ALA A 392 14.02 39.43 3.46
C ALA A 392 14.80 38.35 4.24
N GLY A 393 15.89 37.82 3.68
CA GLY A 393 16.64 36.69 4.21
C GLY A 393 15.89 35.36 4.09
N LYS A 394 14.83 35.29 3.28
CA LYS A 394 13.98 34.10 3.14
C LYS A 394 13.45 34.05 1.70
N ASN A 395 13.59 32.91 1.05
CA ASN A 395 13.16 32.70 -0.34
C ASN A 395 12.72 31.23 -0.53
N ARG A 396 11.74 30.78 0.24
CA ARG A 396 11.23 29.41 0.10
C ARG A 396 10.31 29.34 -1.11
N ILE A 397 10.63 28.44 -2.04
CA ILE A 397 9.83 28.16 -3.23
C ILE A 397 9.43 26.68 -3.21
N PHE A 398 8.18 26.38 -3.49
CA PHE A 398 7.67 25.04 -3.72
C PHE A 398 7.71 24.74 -5.21
N ILE A 399 8.06 23.52 -5.60
CA ILE A 399 8.14 23.08 -7.00
C ILE A 399 7.47 21.71 -7.15
N ASP A 400 6.74 21.58 -8.25
CA ASP A 400 6.09 20.35 -8.69
C ASP A 400 5.95 20.27 -10.22
N ASP A 401 5.39 19.18 -10.75
CA ASP A 401 4.99 18.96 -12.14
C ASP A 401 6.09 19.27 -13.16
N ILE A 402 7.30 18.78 -12.92
CA ILE A 402 8.45 19.00 -13.79
C ILE A 402 8.35 18.09 -15.01
N LYS A 403 8.30 18.69 -16.19
CA LYS A 403 8.25 18.01 -17.48
C LYS A 403 9.33 18.55 -18.41
N VAL A 404 10.04 17.65 -19.09
CA VAL A 404 11.03 17.99 -20.12
C VAL A 404 10.64 17.34 -21.43
N VAL A 405 10.55 18.15 -22.48
CA VAL A 405 10.20 17.69 -23.83
C VAL A 405 11.25 18.13 -24.84
N ILE A 406 11.54 17.29 -25.82
CA ILE A 406 12.37 17.62 -26.97
C ILE A 406 11.62 18.61 -27.86
N ILE A 407 12.28 19.71 -28.23
CA ILE A 407 11.77 20.71 -29.18
C ILE A 407 12.28 20.33 -30.57
N ASN A 408 11.36 20.12 -31.51
CA ASN A 408 11.69 19.82 -32.91
C ASN A 408 11.94 21.08 -33.74
#